data_AF-X1G319-F1
#
_entry.id   AF-X1G319-F1
#
_cell.length_a   1.000
_cell.length_b   1.000
_cell.length_c   1.000
_cell.angle_alpha   90.00
_cell.angle_beta   90.00
_cell.angle_gamma   90.00
#
_symmetry.space_group_name_H-M   'P 1'
#
loop_
_entity.id
_entity.type
_entity.pdbx_description
1 polymer ?
#
loop_
_entity_poly.entity_id
_entity_poly.type
_entity_poly.pdbx_seq_one_letter_code
_entity_poly.pdbx_strand_id
1 'polypeptide(L)'
;SLTPKKLREISYELARTTEIGLDITSINACDLGDIEIDPSDTSKNIKKIEEFLKKIDYFNKKAVLVMIGGDHFCTFPIVKFIGDMIEKKEDFGVLIFLF
;
A
#
# COMPACT_ATOMS: atom_id res chain seq x y z
N SER A 1 14.63 -2.19 -2.81
CA SER A 1 14.58 -1.43 -1.55
C SER A 1 14.78 -2.40 -0.39
N LEU A 2 15.59 -2.04 0.61
CA LEU A 2 15.80 -2.86 1.82
C LEU A 2 14.65 -2.72 2.84
N THR A 3 13.89 -1.62 2.77
CA THR A 3 12.90 -1.25 3.80
C THR A 3 11.76 -2.26 3.96
N PRO A 4 11.02 -2.67 2.90
CA PRO A 4 9.92 -3.62 3.06
C PRO A 4 10.39 -4.98 3.59
N LYS A 5 11.55 -5.45 3.11
CA LYS A 5 12.15 -6.70 3.57
C LYS A 5 12.45 -6.67 5.07
N LYS A 6 13.10 -5.61 5.55
CA LYS A 6 13.46 -5.49 6.97
C LYS A 6 12.23 -5.37 7.86
N LEU A 7 11.22 -4.62 7.41
CA LEU A 7 9.95 -4.51 8.14
C LEU A 7 9.23 -5.87 8.23
N ARG A 8 9.24 -6.65 7.15
CA ARG A 8 8.68 -8.01 7.14
C ARG A 8 9.39 -8.91 8.17
N GLU A 9 10.72 -8.88 8.23
CA GLU A 9 11.49 -9.62 9.23
C GLU A 9 11.09 -9.26 10.67
N ILE A 10 11.03 -7.96 11.00
CA ILE A 10 10.70 -7.48 12.35
C ILE A 10 9.23 -7.72 12.70
N SER A 11 8.33 -7.71 11.71
CA SER A 11 6.89 -7.89 11.95
C SER A 11 6.55 -9.25 12.56
N TYR A 12 7.39 -10.28 12.37
CA TYR A 12 7.21 -11.59 13.00
C TYR A 12 7.45 -11.59 14.52
N GLU A 13 8.12 -10.56 15.05
CA GLU A 13 8.36 -10.40 16.48
C GLU A 13 7.22 -9.62 17.18
N LEU A 14 6.30 -9.03 16.40
CA LEU A 14 5.21 -8.24 16.95
C LEU A 14 4.17 -9.12 17.64
N ALA A 15 3.68 -8.64 18.79
CA ALA A 15 2.54 -9.25 19.45
C ALA A 15 1.28 -9.15 18.59
N ARG A 16 0.43 -10.18 18.66
CA ARG A 16 -0.86 -10.20 17.94
C ARG A 16 -1.92 -9.29 18.56
N THR A 17 -1.73 -8.93 19.83
CA THR A 17 -2.72 -8.16 20.60
C THR A 17 -2.28 -6.70 20.66
N THR A 18 -3.21 -5.81 20.35
CA THR A 18 -3.06 -4.35 20.45
C THR A 18 -3.15 -3.88 21.91
N GLU A 19 -2.69 -2.66 22.20
CA GLU A 19 -2.83 -2.02 23.53
C GLU A 19 -4.27 -1.93 24.05
N ILE A 20 -5.26 -1.97 23.17
CA ILE A 20 -6.69 -1.96 23.52
C ILE A 20 -7.33 -3.36 23.57
N GLY A 21 -6.51 -4.42 23.51
CA GLY A 21 -6.96 -5.81 23.68
C GLY A 21 -7.54 -6.47 22.43
N LEU A 22 -7.44 -5.85 21.24
CA LEU A 22 -7.87 -6.46 19.98
C LEU A 22 -6.80 -7.42 19.43
N ASP A 23 -7.23 -8.56 18.90
CA ASP A 23 -6.38 -9.51 18.17
C ASP A 23 -6.34 -9.17 16.67
N ILE A 24 -5.16 -8.86 16.15
CA ILE A 24 -4.96 -8.49 14.74
C ILE A 24 -5.30 -9.62 13.77
N THR A 25 -5.26 -10.88 14.22
CA THR A 25 -5.60 -12.05 13.39
C THR A 25 -7.09 -12.17 13.10
N SER A 26 -7.93 -11.35 13.77
CA SER A 26 -9.35 -11.22 13.42
C SER A 26 -9.59 -10.52 12.08
N ILE A 27 -8.58 -9.83 11.54
CA ILE A 27 -8.64 -9.16 10.25
C ILE A 27 -8.23 -10.14 9.15
N ASN A 28 -9.06 -10.29 8.13
CA ASN A 28 -8.70 -11.05 6.93
C ASN A 28 -7.74 -10.23 6.06
N ALA A 29 -6.45 -10.39 6.32
CA ALA A 29 -5.36 -9.71 5.62
C ALA A 29 -4.47 -10.72 4.87
N CYS A 30 -3.84 -10.25 3.80
CA CYS A 30 -2.85 -11.03 3.06
C CYS A 30 -1.66 -10.14 2.67
N ASP A 31 -0.47 -10.72 2.65
CA ASP A 31 0.73 -10.08 2.08
C ASP A 31 0.75 -10.34 0.57
N LEU A 32 0.69 -9.27 -0.21
CA LEU A 32 0.67 -9.34 -1.68
C LEU A 32 2.08 -9.32 -2.29
N GLY A 33 3.12 -9.24 -1.46
CA GLY A 33 4.50 -9.18 -1.89
C GLY A 33 4.94 -7.78 -2.33
N ASP A 34 6.07 -7.73 -3.02
CA ASP A 34 6.73 -6.48 -3.40
C ASP A 34 6.58 -6.22 -4.92
N ILE A 35 6.51 -4.95 -5.30
CA ILE A 35 6.57 -4.53 -6.71
C ILE A 35 8.04 -4.29 -7.07
N GLU A 36 8.53 -4.91 -8.15
CA GLU A 36 9.89 -4.68 -8.62
C GLU A 36 10.07 -3.28 -9.22
N ILE A 37 10.90 -2.47 -8.57
CA ILE A 37 11.20 -1.09 -8.96
C ILE A 37 12.56 -1.02 -9.65
N ASP A 38 12.61 -0.31 -10.78
CA ASP A 38 13.81 0.05 -11.52
C ASP A 38 14.24 1.48 -11.14
N PRO A 39 15.32 1.69 -10.39
CA PRO A 39 15.73 3.02 -9.93
C PRO A 39 16.01 4.02 -11.06
N SER A 40 16.26 3.54 -12.27
CA SER A 40 16.59 4.36 -13.43
C SER A 40 15.37 4.80 -14.25
N ASP A 41 14.20 4.18 -14.04
CA ASP A 41 13.01 4.39 -14.88
C ASP A 41 11.74 4.60 -14.04
N THR A 42 11.52 5.86 -13.67
CA THR A 42 10.34 6.27 -12.91
C THR A 42 9.03 6.01 -13.66
N SER A 43 9.01 6.25 -14.97
CA SER A 43 7.80 6.08 -15.79
C SER A 43 7.36 4.63 -15.86
N LYS A 44 8.31 3.70 -16.00
CA LYS A 44 8.04 2.26 -15.95
C LYS A 44 7.57 1.81 -14.57
N ASN A 45 8.14 2.37 -13.50
CA ASN A 45 7.70 2.06 -12.13
C ASN A 45 6.25 2.49 -11.88
N ILE A 46 5.86 3.69 -12.31
CA ILE A 46 4.48 4.16 -12.21
C ILE A 46 3.53 3.17 -12.90
N LYS A 47 3.85 2.75 -14.14
CA LYS A 47 3.04 1.77 -14.87
C LYS A 47 2.93 0.42 -14.15
N LYS A 48 4.05 -0.11 -13.63
CA LYS A 48 4.04 -1.36 -12.85
C LYS A 48 3.13 -1.26 -11.62
N ILE A 49 3.17 -0.13 -10.91
CA ILE A 49 2.31 0.12 -9.75
C ILE A 49 0.84 0.15 -10.19
N GLU A 50 0.51 0.89 -11.24
CA GLU A 50 -0.87 0.93 -11.77
C GLU A 50 -1.39 -0.45 -12.20
N GLU A 51 -0.57 -1.25 -12.88
CA GLU A 51 -0.94 -2.62 -13.29
C GLU A 51 -1.18 -3.54 -12.10
N PHE A 52 -0.37 -3.42 -11.05
CA PHE A 52 -0.56 -4.15 -9.81
C PHE A 52 -1.87 -3.77 -9.12
N LEU A 53 -2.17 -2.48 -9.02
CA LEU A 53 -3.40 -1.97 -8.42
C LEU A 53 -4.65 -2.41 -9.21
N LYS A 54 -4.60 -2.39 -10.54
CA LYS A 54 -5.69 -2.89 -11.40
C LYS A 54 -5.99 -4.37 -11.16
N LYS A 55 -4.97 -5.19 -10.93
CA LYS A 55 -5.16 -6.61 -10.59
C LYS A 55 -5.90 -6.74 -9.25
N ILE A 56 -5.49 -5.99 -8.24
CA ILE A 56 -6.13 -6.06 -6.92
C ILE A 56 -7.59 -5.58 -6.99
N ASP A 57 -7.85 -4.44 -7.63
CA ASP A 57 -9.21 -3.94 -7.82
C ASP A 57 -10.10 -4.95 -8.55
N TYR A 58 -9.56 -5.60 -9.59
CA TYR A 58 -10.25 -6.66 -10.31
C TYR A 58 -10.64 -7.84 -9.40
N PHE A 59 -9.75 -8.27 -8.51
CA PHE A 59 -10.03 -9.38 -7.58
C PHE A 59 -10.93 -8.97 -6.41
N ASN A 60 -10.74 -7.76 -5.86
CA ASN A 60 -11.48 -7.29 -4.70
C ASN A 60 -11.53 -5.76 -4.62
N LYS A 61 -12.60 -5.17 -5.17
CA LYS A 61 -12.89 -3.72 -5.11
C LYS A 61 -13.01 -3.14 -3.70
N LYS A 62 -13.22 -3.97 -2.69
CA LYS A 62 -13.40 -3.54 -1.29
C LYS A 62 -12.13 -3.75 -0.45
N ALA A 63 -11.04 -4.23 -1.05
CA ALA A 63 -9.79 -4.41 -0.35
C ALA A 63 -9.24 -3.05 0.11
N VAL A 64 -8.92 -2.95 1.39
CA VAL A 64 -8.16 -1.81 1.92
C VAL A 64 -6.69 -2.08 1.68
N LEU A 65 -6.02 -1.19 0.95
CA LEU A 65 -4.61 -1.34 0.60
C LEU A 65 -3.73 -0.67 1.66
N VAL A 66 -2.78 -1.43 2.20
CA VAL A 66 -1.69 -0.91 3.03
C VAL A 66 -0.40 -1.13 2.26
N MET A 67 0.26 -0.04 1.86
CA MET A 67 1.55 -0.12 1.18
C MET A 67 2.70 0.26 2.10
N ILE A 68 3.79 -0.49 1.96
CA ILE A 68 5.05 -0.23 2.62
C ILE A 68 6.05 0.25 1.56
N GLY A 69 6.27 1.57 1.51
CA GLY A 69 7.23 2.20 0.61
C GLY A 69 8.63 2.30 1.21
N GLY A 70 9.56 2.83 0.41
CA GLY A 70 10.90 3.23 0.88
C GLY A 70 11.27 4.67 0.54
N ASP A 71 10.53 5.33 -0.34
CA ASP A 71 10.73 6.72 -0.74
C ASP A 71 9.38 7.38 -1.05
N HIS A 72 9.28 8.71 -0.98
CA HIS A 72 8.01 9.44 -1.04
C HIS A 72 7.27 9.31 -2.38
N PHE A 73 7.97 8.91 -3.44
CA PHE A 73 7.45 8.86 -4.81
C PHE A 73 6.41 7.73 -5.03
N CYS A 74 6.36 6.72 -4.16
CA CYS A 74 5.40 5.61 -4.28
C CYS A 74 3.95 6.03 -4.00
N THR A 75 3.73 7.15 -3.31
CA THR A 75 2.39 7.60 -2.90
C THR A 75 1.57 8.15 -4.06
N PHE A 76 2.20 8.90 -4.98
CA PHE A 76 1.51 9.54 -6.10
C PHE A 76 0.69 8.57 -6.98
N PRO A 77 1.27 7.47 -7.53
CA PRO A 77 0.51 6.58 -8.41
C PRO A 77 -0.69 5.91 -7.70
N ILE A 78 -0.62 5.73 -6.39
CA ILE A 78 -1.70 5.15 -5.59
C ILE A 78 -2.83 6.14 -5.38
N VAL A 79 -2.49 7.33 -4.91
CA VAL A 79 -3.47 8.40 -4.67
C VAL A 79 -4.15 8.76 -5.98
N LYS A 80 -3.41 8.81 -7.08
CA LYS A 80 -3.98 9.00 -8.42
C LYS A 80 -4.94 7.88 -8.80
N PHE A 81 -4.54 6.61 -8.65
CA PHE A 81 -5.38 5.46 -8.99
C PHE A 81 -6.70 5.44 -8.20
N ILE A 82 -6.62 5.59 -6.87
CA ILE A 82 -7.80 5.65 -5.99
C ILE A 82 -8.64 6.88 -6.33
N GLY A 83 -7.99 8.03 -6.48
CA GLY A 83 -8.62 9.28 -6.87
C GLY A 83 -9.40 9.12 -8.17
N ASP A 84 -8.85 8.47 -9.19
CA ASP A 84 -9.48 8.22 -10.49
C ASP A 84 -10.72 7.32 -10.38
N MET A 85 -10.75 6.37 -9.43
CA MET A 85 -11.90 5.48 -9.18
C MET A 85 -13.08 6.15 -8.48
N ILE A 86 -12.85 7.27 -7.78
CA ILE A 86 -13.90 7.98 -7.06
C ILE A 86 -14.69 8.88 -8.02
N GLU A 87 -16.01 8.74 -8.04
CA GLU A 87 -16.90 9.49 -8.95
C GLU A 87 -16.88 11.00 -8.63
N LYS A 88 -17.00 11.35 -7.36
CA LYS A 88 -16.98 12.74 -6.87
C LYS A 88 -15.67 13.04 -6.18
N LYS A 89 -14.76 13.75 -6.84
CA LYS A 89 -13.41 14.03 -6.32
C LYS A 89 -13.41 14.81 -5.00
N GLU A 90 -14.46 15.60 -4.74
CA GLU A 90 -14.69 16.31 -3.47
C GLU A 90 -14.90 15.40 -2.25
N ASP A 91 -15.30 14.14 -2.48
CA ASP A 91 -15.44 13.13 -1.41
C ASP A 91 -14.09 12.44 -1.08
N PHE A 92 -13.01 12.77 -1.80
CA PHE A 92 -11.69 12.18 -1.60
C PHE A 92 -10.76 13.13 -0.86
N GLY A 93 -10.30 12.71 0.32
CA GLY A 93 -9.31 13.41 1.13
C GLY A 93 -8.01 12.60 1.28
N VAL A 94 -6.89 13.30 1.44
CA VAL A 94 -5.58 12.70 1.74
C VAL A 94 -5.08 13.28 3.06
N LEU A 95 -4.86 12.41 4.05
CA LEU A 95 -4.22 12.77 5.32
C LEU A 95 -2.72 12.52 5.23
N ILE A 96 -1.92 13.58 5.39
CA ILE A 96 -0.46 13.53 5.30
C ILE A 96 0.12 13.91 6.67
N PHE A 97 0.99 13.05 7.19
CA PHE A 97 1.78 13.34 8.38
C PHE A 97 3.14 13.90 7.94
N LEU A 98 3.45 15.13 8.37
CA LEU A 98 4.76 15.76 8.16
C LEU A 98 5.58 15.57 9.44
N PHE A 99 6.75 14.95 9.33
CA PHE A 99 7.67 14.67 10.43
C PHE A 99 8.93 15.52 10.30
#